data_AF-A0A2S6QDZ1-F1
#
_entry.id   AF-A0A2S6QDZ1-F1
#
_cell.length_a   1.000
_cell.length_b   1.000
_cell.length_c   1.000
_cell.angle_alpha   90.00
_cell.angle_beta   90.00
_cell.angle_gamma   90.00
#
_symmetry.space_group_name_H-M   'P 1'
#
loop_
_entity.id
_entity.type
_entity.pdbx_description
1 polymer ?
#
loop_
_entity_poly.entity_id
_entity_poly.type
_entity_poly.pdbx_seq_one_letter_code
_entity_poly.pdbx_strand_id
1 'polypeptide(L)' 'MKDKDREFDGLLAASGVPVSDAERVELRKAYSTLCDLADRVRRSDRDWTAKPMPSFSATPRNKEQDP' A
#
# COMPACT_ATOMS: atom_id res chain seq x y z
N MET A 1 -11.01 -13.24 -12.74
CA MET A 1 -9.88 -13.94 -12.09
C MET A 1 -8.56 -13.74 -12.85
N LYS A 2 -8.52 -13.97 -14.18
CA LYS A 2 -7.29 -13.85 -14.98
C LYS A 2 -6.52 -12.53 -14.84
N ASP A 3 -7.19 -11.40 -14.65
CA ASP A 3 -6.49 -10.10 -14.49
C ASP A 3 -5.78 -9.96 -13.13
N LYS A 4 -6.41 -10.42 -12.04
CA LYS A 4 -5.82 -10.41 -10.68
C LYS A 4 -4.59 -11.33 -10.60
N ASP A 5 -4.58 -12.44 -11.35
CA ASP A 5 -3.42 -13.34 -11.41
C ASP A 5 -2.23 -12.72 -12.13
N ARG A 6 -2.48 -12.04 -13.26
CA ARG A 6 -1.44 -11.31 -14.00
C ARG A 6 -0.85 -10.17 -13.18
N GLU A 7 -1.69 -9.47 -12.42
CA GLU A 7 -1.26 -8.38 -11.55
C GLU A 7 -0.43 -8.90 -10.37
N PHE A 8 -0.85 -10.00 -9.74
CA PHE A 8 -0.07 -10.69 -8.70
C PHE A 8 1.32 -11.10 -9.22
N ASP A 9 1.38 -11.74 -10.39
CA ASP A 9 2.66 -12.16 -10.98
C ASP A 9 3.55 -10.96 -11.34
N GLY A 10 2.96 -9.86 -11.80
CA GLY A 10 3.66 -8.61 -12.04
C GLY A 10 4.24 -7.98 -10.76
N LEU A 11 3.48 -7.99 -9.67
CA LEU A 11 3.94 -7.51 -8.35
C LEU A 11 5.07 -8.38 -7.81
N LEU A 12 4.96 -9.70 -7.94
CA LEU A 12 5.99 -10.64 -7.51
C LEU A 12 7.29 -10.41 -8.29
N ALA A 13 7.21 -10.28 -9.62
CA ALA A 13 8.36 -9.98 -10.46
C ALA A 13 9.00 -8.61 -10.13
N ALA A 14 8.19 -7.57 -9.93
CA ALA A 14 8.66 -6.23 -9.59
C ALA A 14 9.31 -6.16 -8.20
N SER A 15 8.92 -7.04 -7.28
CA SER A 15 9.51 -7.09 -5.93
C SER A 15 11.00 -7.47 -5.95
N GLY A 16 11.44 -8.22 -6.96
CA GLY A 16 12.80 -8.75 -7.04
C GLY A 16 13.17 -9.73 -5.92
N VAL A 17 12.22 -10.09 -5.06
CA VAL A 17 12.43 -11.02 -3.95
C VAL A 17 12.33 -12.45 -4.49
N PRO A 18 13.32 -13.33 -4.24
CA PRO A 18 13.18 -14.74 -4.55
C PRO A 18 12.14 -15.37 -3.64
N VAL A 19 11.16 -16.05 -4.22
CA VAL A 19 10.04 -16.66 -3.51
C VAL A 19 9.92 -18.12 -3.95
N SER A 20 9.84 -19.03 -2.99
CA SER A 20 9.60 -20.46 -3.23
C SER A 20 8.15 -20.72 -3.66
N ASP A 21 7.90 -21.90 -4.23
CA ASP A 21 6.53 -22.26 -4.66
C ASP A 21 5.53 -22.29 -3.48
N ALA A 22 5.98 -22.72 -2.30
CA ALA A 22 5.15 -22.73 -1.09
C ALA A 22 4.79 -21.30 -0.64
N GLU A 23 5.77 -20.39 -0.60
CA GLU A 23 5.55 -18.98 -0.26
C GLU A 23 4.67 -18.29 -1.31
N ARG A 24 4.81 -18.62 -2.59
CA ARG A 24 3.98 -18.08 -3.66
C ARG A 24 2.51 -18.41 -3.45
N VAL A 25 2.18 -19.64 -3.02
CA VAL A 25 0.80 -20.05 -2.72
C VAL A 25 0.21 -19.22 -1.57
N GLU A 26 0.97 -19.04 -0.49
CA GLU A 26 0.51 -18.24 0.66
C GLU A 26 0.38 -16.75 0.32
N LEU A 27 1.33 -16.19 -0.43
CA LEU A 27 1.26 -14.82 -0.94
C LEU A 27 0.05 -14.62 -1.86
N ARG A 28 -0.28 -15.61 -2.69
CA ARG A 28 -1.45 -15.54 -3.57
C ARG A 28 -2.76 -15.52 -2.77
N LYS A 29 -2.84 -16.26 -1.66
CA LYS A 29 -3.98 -16.21 -0.74
C LYS A 29 -4.08 -14.85 -0.05
N ALA A 30 -2.96 -14.35 0.49
CA ALA A 30 -2.92 -13.05 1.14
C ALA A 30 -3.33 -11.91 0.19
N TYR A 31 -2.80 -11.92 -1.04
CA TYR A 31 -3.19 -10.98 -2.09
C TYR A 31 -4.69 -11.03 -2.38
N SER A 32 -5.28 -12.24 -2.50
CA SER A 32 -6.73 -12.38 -2.70
C SER A 32 -7.53 -11.74 -1.56
N THR A 33 -7.18 -12.06 -0.31
CA THR A 33 -7.85 -11.54 0.89
C THR A 33 -7.77 -10.01 0.94
N LEU A 34 -6.63 -9.43 0.58
CA LEU A 34 -6.45 -7.98 0.54
C LEU A 34 -7.26 -7.34 -0.59
N CYS A 35 -7.31 -7.93 -1.78
CA CYS A 35 -8.18 -7.45 -2.86
C CYS A 35 -9.65 -7.49 -2.46
N ASP A 36 -10.12 -8.56 -1.82
CA ASP A 36 -11.51 -8.69 -1.39
C ASP A 36 -11.83 -7.72 -0.24
N LEU A 37 -10.86 -7.43 0.62
CA LEU A 37 -11.00 -6.36 1.61
C LEU A 37 -11.10 -5.01 0.92
N ALA A 38 -10.18 -4.70 -0.01
CA ALA A 38 -10.16 -3.47 -0.79
C ALA A 38 -11.49 -3.23 -1.51
N ASP A 39 -12.04 -4.26 -2.16
CA ASP A 39 -13.32 -4.18 -2.86
C ASP A 39 -14.48 -3.85 -1.90
N ARG A 40 -14.46 -4.36 -0.65
CA ARG A 40 -15.50 -4.07 0.37
C ARG A 40 -15.40 -2.66 0.97
N VAL A 41 -14.18 -2.17 1.17
CA VAL A 41 -13.93 -0.86 1.80
C VAL A 41 -13.94 0.28 0.79
N ARG A 42 -13.87 -0.03 -0.51
CA ARG A 42 -13.98 0.93 -1.60
C ARG A 42 -15.38 1.51 -1.64
N ARG A 43 -15.53 2.70 -1.08
CA ARG A 43 -16.74 3.50 -1.18
C ARG A 43 -16.54 4.57 -2.24
N SER A 44 -17.55 4.80 -3.08
CA SER A 44 -17.52 5.81 -4.15
C SER A 44 -17.36 7.25 -3.63
N ASP A 45 -17.62 7.48 -2.34
CA ASP A 45 -17.51 8.77 -1.67
C ASP A 45 -16.14 9.06 -1.03
N ARG A 46 -15.22 8.08 -1.01
CA ARG A 46 -13.87 8.25 -0.50
C ARG A 46 -12.86 8.02 -1.61
N ASP A 47 -12.09 9.06 -1.92
CA ASP A 47 -10.94 8.93 -2.82
C ASP A 47 -9.74 8.36 -2.05
N TRP A 48 -9.43 7.10 -2.31
CA TRP A 48 -8.29 6.39 -1.73
C TRP A 48 -6.96 6.73 -2.44
N THR A 49 -7.03 7.41 -3.59
CA THR A 49 -5.86 7.90 -4.33
C THR A 49 -5.46 9.31 -3.93
N ALA A 50 -6.30 9.99 -3.14
CA ALA A 50 -5.95 11.25 -2.50
C ALA A 50 -4.77 11.01 -1.55
N LYS A 51 -3.58 11.51 -1.92
CA LYS A 51 -2.42 11.49 -1.03
C LYS A 51 -2.85 12.13 0.30
N PRO A 52 -2.71 11.44 1.45
CA PRO A 52 -2.82 12.15 2.71
C PRO A 52 -1.80 13.28 2.65
N MET A 53 -2.26 14.53 2.79
CA MET A 53 -1.32 15.64 2.90
C MET A 53 -0.38 15.30 4.06
N PRO A 54 0.95 15.29 3.86
CA PRO A 54 1.85 15.26 4.99
C PRO A 54 1.57 16.55 5.78
N SER A 55 0.94 16.43 6.93
CA SER A 55 0.79 17.54 7.87
C SER A 55 2.17 17.80 8.48
N PHE A 56 3.01 18.54 7.75
CA PHE A 56 4.23 19.06 8.31
C PHE A 56 3.85 20.20 9.26
N SER A 57 3.73 19.91 10.56
CA SER A 57 3.73 20.96 11.58
C SER A 57 5.17 21.44 11.73
N ALA A 58 5.49 22.61 11.18
CA ALA A 58 6.79 23.23 11.46
C ALA A 58 6.93 23.43 12.98
N THR A 59 7.94 22.82 13.58
CA THR A 59 8.31 23.10 14.97
C THR A 59 8.68 24.58 15.07
N PRO A 60 7.99 25.40 15.88
CA PRO A 60 8.36 26.80 16.01
C PRO A 60 9.75 26.87 16.64
N ARG A 61 10.70 27.47 15.92
CA ARG A 61 12.01 27.84 16.48
C ARG A 61 11.74 28.98 17.45
N ASN A 62 11.71 28.69 18.75
CA ASN A 62 11.85 29.75 19.76
C ASN A 62 13.21 30.39 19.50
N LYS A 63 13.19 31.59 18.90
CA LYS A 63 14.35 32.47 18.91
C LYS A 63 14.54 32.87 20.36
N GLU A 64 15.48 32.20 21.00
CA GLU A 64 16.17 32.65 22.19
C GLU A 64 16.50 34.13 22.00
N GLN A 65 15.77 34.98 22.71
CA GLN A 65 16.05 36.40 22.80
C GLN A 65 17.29 36.53 23.67
N ASP A 66 18.42 36.72 23.02
CA ASP A 66 19.67 37.19 23.63
C ASP A 66 19.58 38.71 23.81
N PRO A 67 19.66 39.23 25.04
CA PRO A 67 20.29 40.52 25.30
C PRO A 67 21.59 40.40 26.10
#